data_AF-A0A3S5D3I0-F1
#
_entry.id   AF-A0A3S5D3I0-F1
#
_cell.length_a   1.000
_cell.length_b   1.000
_cell.length_c   1.000
_cell.angle_alpha   90.00
_cell.angle_beta   90.00
_cell.angle_gamma   90.00
#
_symmetry.space_group_name_H-M   'P 1'
#
loop_
_entity.id
_entity.type
_entity.pdbx_description
1 polymer ?
#
loop_
_entity_poly.entity_id
_entity_poly.type
_entity_poly.pdbx_seq_one_letter_code
_entity_poly.pdbx_strand_id
1 'polypeptide(L)'
;MIRSLNIFLIFASIAMLAGVYALKFSIEGTAAERTAMQSFIHEQEGQLSLLQADWAVLNQPGHVEPIVRRHEAELAIGPVKQEQFGSFAALPMRPAKPNSAAMDALFESIAAGIDPIDAILELEGIE
;
A
#
# COMPACT_ATOMS: atom_id res chain seq x y z
N MET A 1 -22.14 -20.15 -64.17
CA MET A 1 -22.63 -20.01 -62.78
C MET A 1 -22.06 -21.09 -61.85
N ILE A 2 -22.20 -22.38 -62.16
CA ILE A 2 -21.63 -23.46 -61.32
C ILE A 2 -20.09 -23.51 -61.34
N ARG A 3 -19.45 -23.27 -62.50
CA ARG A 3 -17.98 -23.21 -62.58
C ARG A 3 -17.37 -22.07 -61.76
N SER A 4 -17.97 -20.88 -61.80
CA SER A 4 -17.51 -19.73 -61.01
C SER A 4 -17.71 -19.94 -59.51
N LEU A 5 -18.83 -20.57 -59.11
CA LEU A 5 -19.07 -20.96 -57.73
C LEU A 5 -18.04 -22.00 -57.24
N ASN A 6 -17.75 -23.02 -58.03
CA ASN A 6 -16.74 -24.03 -57.67
C ASN A 6 -15.34 -23.42 -57.52
N ILE A 7 -14.94 -22.51 -58.41
CA ILE A 7 -13.67 -21.80 -58.31
C ILE A 7 -13.63 -20.98 -57.01
N PHE A 8 -14.69 -20.24 -56.70
CA PHE A 8 -14.79 -19.50 -55.44
C PHE A 8 -14.67 -20.41 -54.22
N LEU A 9 -15.36 -21.55 -54.21
CA LEU A 9 -15.31 -22.51 -53.10
C LEU A 9 -13.90 -23.09 -52.92
N ILE A 10 -13.17 -23.39 -53.99
CA ILE A 10 -11.78 -23.85 -53.91
C ILE A 10 -10.90 -22.78 -53.26
N PHE A 11 -11.01 -21.52 -53.70
CA PHE A 11 -10.24 -20.43 -53.09
C PHE A 11 -10.62 -20.21 -51.62
N ALA A 12 -11.91 -20.27 -51.29
CA ALA A 12 -12.38 -20.18 -49.91
C ALA A 12 -11.82 -21.31 -49.04
N SER A 13 -11.78 -22.55 -49.55
CA SER A 13 -11.18 -23.69 -48.84
C SER A 13 -9.67 -23.50 -48.62
N ILE A 14 -8.94 -23.02 -49.62
CA ILE A 14 -7.50 -22.75 -49.48
C ILE A 14 -7.26 -21.63 -48.46
N ALA A 15 -8.06 -20.56 -48.48
CA ALA A 15 -7.98 -19.47 -47.52
C ALA A 15 -8.28 -19.96 -46.09
N MET A 16 -9.30 -20.80 -45.92
CA MET A 16 -9.59 -21.43 -44.63
C MET A 16 -8.43 -22.30 -44.13
N LEU A 17 -7.85 -23.13 -45.00
CA LEU A 17 -6.71 -23.97 -44.65
C LEU A 17 -5.49 -23.14 -44.23
N ALA A 18 -5.18 -22.09 -44.98
CA ALA A 18 -4.11 -21.16 -44.65
C ALA A 18 -4.36 -20.45 -43.30
N GLY A 19 -5.60 -20.02 -43.05
CA GLY A 19 -6.01 -19.39 -41.79
C GLY A 19 -5.82 -20.31 -40.58
N VAL A 20 -6.21 -21.59 -40.69
CA VAL A 20 -6.04 -22.58 -39.61
C VAL A 20 -4.55 -22.82 -39.31
N TYR A 21 -3.71 -22.94 -40.34
CA TYR A 21 -2.27 -23.13 -40.16
C TYR A 21 -1.59 -21.89 -39.57
N ALA A 22 -1.96 -20.69 -40.03
CA ALA A 22 -1.46 -19.44 -39.46
C ALA A 22 -1.82 -19.32 -37.97
N LEU A 23 -3.06 -19.66 -37.61
CA LEU A 23 -3.50 -19.67 -36.22
C LEU A 23 -2.71 -20.68 -35.37
N LYS A 24 -2.55 -21.92 -35.87
CA LYS A 24 -1.75 -22.95 -35.18
C LYS A 24 -0.35 -22.45 -34.86
N PHE A 25 0.35 -21.85 -35.83
CA PHE A 25 1.71 -21.36 -35.65
C PHE A 25 1.78 -20.18 -34.67
N SER A 26 0.79 -19.30 -34.68
CA SER A 26 0.70 -18.17 -33.73
C SER A 26 0.55 -18.64 -32.28
N ILE A 27 -0.20 -19.72 -32.06
CA ILE A 27 -0.40 -20.32 -30.73
C ILE A 27 0.88 -21.02 -30.27
N GLU A 28 1.55 -21.77 -31.14
CA GLU A 28 2.82 -22.45 -30.82
C GLU A 28 3.92 -21.47 -30.41
N GLY A 29 4.04 -20.32 -31.10
CA GLY A 29 4.99 -19.27 -30.72
C GLY A 29 4.71 -18.70 -29.32
N THR A 30 3.44 -18.41 -29.04
CA THR A 30 3.03 -17.87 -27.73
C THR A 30 3.22 -18.87 -26.59
N ALA A 31 3.00 -20.16 -26.85
CA ALA A 31 3.19 -21.22 -25.88
C ALA A 31 4.67 -21.40 -25.49
N ALA A 32 5.57 -21.34 -26.47
CA ALA A 32 7.02 -21.42 -26.24
C ALA A 32 7.53 -20.23 -25.41
N GLU A 33 7.09 -19.01 -25.75
CA GLU A 33 7.42 -17.80 -24.99
C GLU A 33 6.92 -17.89 -23.55
N ARG A 34 5.67 -18.33 -23.36
CA ARG A 34 5.11 -18.53 -22.01
C ARG A 34 5.94 -19.51 -21.19
N THR A 35 6.35 -20.64 -21.77
CA THR A 35 7.17 -21.62 -21.07
C THR A 35 8.55 -21.06 -20.71
N ALA A 36 9.18 -20.31 -21.62
CA ALA A 36 10.45 -19.65 -21.34
C ALA A 36 10.33 -18.63 -20.20
N MET A 37 9.28 -17.80 -20.22
CA MET A 37 9.00 -16.85 -19.13
C MET A 37 8.74 -17.56 -17.80
N GLN A 38 8.00 -18.66 -17.79
CA GLN A 38 7.76 -19.44 -16.58
C GLN A 38 9.06 -20.03 -16.01
N SER A 39 9.96 -20.54 -16.87
CA SER A 39 11.28 -21.00 -16.40
C SER A 39 12.14 -19.87 -15.83
N PHE A 40 12.07 -18.68 -16.41
CA PHE A 40 12.79 -17.52 -15.92
C PHE A 40 12.27 -17.07 -14.55
N ILE A 41 10.94 -17.03 -14.38
CA ILE A 41 10.31 -16.72 -13.08
C ILE A 41 10.75 -17.71 -12.01
N HIS A 42 10.72 -19.01 -12.29
CA HIS A 42 11.12 -20.02 -11.32
C HIS A 42 12.60 -19.92 -10.91
N GLU A 43 13.48 -19.59 -11.85
CA GLU A 43 14.88 -19.33 -11.55
C GLU A 43 15.03 -18.11 -10.61
N GLN A 44 14.32 -17.01 -10.90
CA GLN A 44 14.33 -15.83 -10.04
C GLN A 44 13.74 -16.08 -8.66
N GLU A 45 12.65 -16.84 -8.57
CA GLU A 45 12.05 -17.27 -7.29
C GLU A 45 13.04 -18.09 -6.46
N GLY A 46 13.81 -18.98 -7.11
CA GLY A 46 14.89 -19.73 -6.47
C GLY A 46 15.98 -18.83 -5.89
N GLN A 47 16.43 -17.85 -6.66
CA GLN A 47 17.42 -16.86 -6.20
C GLN A 47 16.89 -15.99 -5.05
N LEU A 48 15.62 -15.58 -5.13
CA LEU A 48 14.97 -14.81 -4.07
C LEU A 48 14.85 -15.62 -2.77
N SER A 49 14.50 -16.90 -2.88
CA SER A 49 14.42 -17.81 -1.73
C SER A 49 15.76 -17.94 -1.01
N LEU A 50 16.86 -18.06 -1.77
CA LEU A 50 18.21 -18.08 -1.21
C LEU A 50 18.52 -16.77 -0.46
N LEU A 51 18.22 -15.62 -1.07
CA LEU A 51 18.45 -14.31 -0.43
C LEU A 51 17.61 -14.12 0.84
N GLN A 52 16.36 -14.62 0.84
CA GLN A 52 15.50 -14.61 2.02
C GLN A 52 16.06 -15.47 3.15
N ALA A 53 16.67 -16.62 2.83
CA ALA A 53 17.33 -17.45 3.82
C ALA A 53 18.53 -16.73 4.44
N ASP A 54 19.38 -16.11 3.62
CA ASP A 54 20.51 -15.31 4.11
C ASP A 54 20.03 -14.13 4.99
N TRP A 55 18.98 -13.44 4.55
CA TRP A 55 18.37 -12.37 5.32
C TRP A 55 17.84 -12.85 6.67
N ALA A 56 17.19 -14.01 6.72
CA ALA A 56 16.71 -14.60 7.97
C ALA A 56 17.87 -14.90 8.94
N VAL A 57 18.99 -15.42 8.44
CA VAL A 57 20.20 -15.68 9.24
C VAL A 57 20.81 -14.38 9.76
N LEU A 58 20.88 -13.32 8.94
CA LEU A 58 21.46 -12.04 9.36
C LEU A 58 20.58 -11.30 10.38
N ASN A 59 19.26 -11.47 10.32
CA ASN A 59 18.33 -10.83 11.27
C ASN A 59 18.06 -11.64 12.53
N GLN A 60 18.62 -12.84 12.66
CA GLN A 60 18.43 -13.63 13.86
C GLN A 60 19.04 -12.90 15.08
N PRO A 61 18.42 -12.99 16.27
CA PRO A 61 18.92 -12.31 17.47
C PRO A 61 20.39 -12.63 17.78
N GLY A 62 20.81 -13.88 17.58
CA GLY A 62 22.20 -14.30 17.81
C GLY A 62 23.23 -13.61 16.90
N HIS A 63 22.82 -13.07 15.75
CA HIS A 63 23.69 -12.30 14.85
C HIS A 63 23.64 -10.80 15.16
N VAL A 64 22.46 -10.26 15.44
CA VAL A 64 22.25 -8.82 15.66
C VAL A 64 22.69 -8.39 17.06
N GLU A 65 22.43 -9.18 18.10
CA GLU A 65 22.70 -8.81 19.51
C GLU A 65 24.18 -8.49 19.78
N PRO A 66 25.17 -9.27 19.27
CA PRO A 66 26.58 -8.92 19.44
C PRO A 66 26.98 -7.61 18.76
N ILE A 67 26.37 -7.28 17.62
CA ILE A 67 26.62 -6.03 16.88
C ILE A 67 26.08 -4.85 17.69
N VAL A 68 24.83 -4.96 18.15
CA VAL A 68 24.20 -3.93 18.99
C VAL A 68 25.00 -3.72 20.27
N ARG A 69 25.44 -4.80 20.94
CA ARG A 69 26.25 -4.71 22.16
C ARG A 69 27.61 -4.04 21.92
N ARG A 70 28.24 -4.27 20.76
CA ARG A 70 29.52 -3.63 20.42
C ARG A 70 29.39 -2.12 20.22
N HIS A 71 28.27 -1.68 19.64
CA HIS A 71 28.03 -0.29 19.26
C HIS A 71 26.98 0.40 20.17
N GLU A 72 26.75 -0.10 21.38
CA GLU A 72 25.72 0.40 22.29
C GLU A 72 25.88 1.91 22.59
N ALA A 73 27.12 2.38 22.74
CA ALA A 73 27.44 3.78 22.98
C ALA A 73 27.08 4.71 21.81
N GLU A 74 27.09 4.19 20.57
CA GLU A 74 26.78 4.96 19.35
C GLU A 74 25.30 4.89 19.00
N LEU A 75 24.66 3.71 19.15
CA LEU A 75 23.25 3.54 18.79
C LEU A 75 22.30 4.10 19.86
N ALA A 76 22.72 4.17 21.13
CA ALA A 76 21.88 4.59 22.25
C ALA A 76 20.53 3.84 22.32
N ILE A 77 20.51 2.59 21.86
CA ILE A 77 19.35 1.69 21.93
C ILE A 77 19.60 0.62 22.99
N GLY A 78 18.54 0.27 23.70
CA GLY A 78 18.56 -0.78 24.71
C GLY A 78 17.19 -1.43 24.87
N PRO A 79 17.11 -2.56 25.59
CA PRO A 79 15.83 -3.18 25.91
C PRO A 79 14.94 -2.18 26.66
N VAL A 80 13.65 -2.20 26.30
CA VAL A 80 12.65 -1.33 26.94
C VAL A 80 12.56 -1.66 28.42
N LYS A 81 12.65 -0.65 29.28
CA LYS A 81 12.53 -0.81 30.72
C LYS A 81 11.07 -0.76 31.15
N GLN A 82 10.75 -1.39 32.28
CA GLN A 82 9.38 -1.45 32.80
C GLN A 82 8.79 -0.05 33.02
N GLU A 83 9.61 0.93 33.41
CA GLU A 83 9.16 2.30 33.70
C GLU A 83 8.75 3.07 32.43
N GLN A 84 9.14 2.59 31.24
CA GLN A 84 8.75 3.18 29.95
C GLN A 84 7.33 2.73 29.52
N PHE A 85 6.80 1.68 30.14
CA PHE A 85 5.41 1.28 29.94
C PHE A 85 4.49 2.10 30.86
N GLY A 86 3.57 2.84 30.26
CA GLY A 86 2.55 3.58 31.02
C GLY A 86 1.55 2.65 31.70
N SER A 87 1.17 2.97 32.93
CA SER A 87 0.04 2.32 33.61
C SER A 87 -1.28 2.85 33.06
N PHE A 88 -2.33 2.00 33.02
CA PHE A 88 -3.69 2.45 32.76
C PHE A 88 -4.15 3.55 33.73
N ALA A 89 -3.65 3.56 34.96
CA ALA A 89 -3.94 4.60 35.94
C ALA A 89 -3.29 5.96 35.61
N ALA A 90 -2.27 5.98 34.74
CA ALA A 90 -1.62 7.19 34.26
C ALA A 90 -2.32 7.80 33.03
N LEU A 91 -3.37 7.15 32.51
CA LEU A 91 -4.17 7.72 31.43
C LEU A 91 -4.92 8.96 31.95
N PRO A 92 -4.82 10.11 31.26
CA PRO A 92 -5.60 11.28 31.64
C PRO A 92 -7.09 10.98 31.47
N MET A 93 -7.91 11.55 32.36
CA MET A 93 -9.36 11.46 32.24
C MET A 93 -9.78 12.05 30.89
N ARG A 94 -10.78 11.43 30.24
CA ARG A 94 -11.33 11.95 28.99
C ARG A 94 -11.70 13.43 29.22
N PRO A 95 -11.21 14.37 28.40
CA PRO A 95 -11.55 15.78 28.55
C PRO A 95 -13.07 15.96 28.51
N ALA A 96 -13.56 17.00 29.19
CA ALA A 96 -14.98 17.35 29.13
C ALA A 96 -15.40 17.49 27.65
N LYS A 97 -16.61 17.03 27.32
CA LYS A 97 -17.17 17.29 26.00
C LYS A 97 -17.15 18.81 25.78
N PRO A 98 -16.67 19.30 24.61
CA PRO A 98 -16.77 20.72 24.28
C PRO A 98 -18.22 21.18 24.46
N ASN A 99 -18.41 22.38 25.03
CA ASN A 99 -19.73 22.97 25.16
C ASN A 99 -20.20 23.40 23.78
N SER A 100 -20.85 22.49 23.05
CA SER A 100 -21.35 22.76 21.69
C SER A 100 -22.35 23.89 21.70
N ALA A 101 -23.23 23.98 22.70
CA ALA A 101 -24.23 25.04 22.79
C ALA A 101 -23.62 26.44 22.94
N ALA A 102 -22.55 26.59 23.74
CA ALA A 102 -21.84 27.87 23.83
C ALA A 102 -21.08 28.20 22.54
N MET A 103 -20.53 27.19 21.86
CA MET A 103 -19.88 27.37 20.57
C MET A 103 -20.90 27.78 19.49
N ASP A 104 -22.06 27.14 19.47
CA ASP A 104 -23.16 27.43 18.55
C ASP A 104 -23.68 28.86 18.75
N ALA A 105 -23.86 29.28 20.01
CA ALA A 105 -24.25 30.66 20.35
C ALA A 105 -23.18 31.69 19.94
N LEU A 106 -21.89 31.38 20.12
CA LEU A 106 -20.79 32.23 19.67
C LEU A 106 -20.80 32.39 18.13
N PHE A 107 -21.01 31.29 17.40
CA PHE A 107 -21.06 31.35 15.94
C PHE A 107 -22.28 32.11 15.44
N GLU A 108 -23.43 31.99 16.12
CA GLU A 108 -24.65 32.74 15.79
C GLU A 108 -24.48 34.25 16.06
N SER A 109 -23.81 34.64 17.15
CA SER A 109 -23.53 36.06 17.44
C SER A 109 -22.59 36.68 16.41
N ILE A 110 -21.53 35.96 16.04
CA ILE A 110 -20.58 36.40 14.99
C ILE A 110 -21.29 36.52 13.64
N ALA A 111 -22.18 35.57 13.29
CA ALA A 111 -22.96 35.62 12.06
C ALA A 111 -23.97 36.79 12.04
N ALA A 112 -24.47 37.20 13.21
CA ALA A 112 -25.30 38.38 13.38
C ALA A 112 -24.50 39.70 13.38
N GLY A 113 -23.16 39.64 13.25
CA GLY A 113 -22.30 40.82 13.24
C GLY A 113 -22.05 41.44 14.62
N ILE A 114 -22.30 40.69 15.70
CA ILE A 114 -22.05 41.11 17.08
C ILE A 114 -20.68 40.54 17.47
N ASP A 115 -19.70 41.42 17.70
CA ASP A 115 -18.38 41.00 18.17
C ASP A 115 -18.47 40.58 19.64
N PRO A 116 -18.22 39.30 19.98
CA PRO A 116 -18.28 38.85 21.36
C PRO A 116 -17.19 39.46 22.25
N ILE A 117 -16.15 40.10 21.69
CA ILE A 117 -15.12 40.80 22.46
C ILE A 117 -15.67 42.09 23.07
N ASP A 118 -16.53 42.82 22.36
CA ASP A 118 -17.14 44.07 22.86
C ASP A 118 -17.95 43.80 24.13
N ALA A 119 -18.68 42.68 24.18
CA ALA A 119 -19.46 42.26 25.35
C ALA A 119 -18.58 41.87 26.56
N ILE A 120 -17.34 41.43 26.34
CA ILE A 120 -16.37 41.12 27.40
C ILE A 120 -15.71 42.41 27.91
N LEU A 121 -15.40 43.35 27.01
CA LEU A 121 -14.85 44.67 27.34
C LEU A 121 -15.82 45.49 28.21
N GLU A 122 -17.12 45.47 27.88
CA GLU A 122 -18.17 46.11 28.70
C GLU A 122 -18.31 45.46 30.10
N LEU A 123 -18.14 44.14 30.20
CA LEU A 123 -18.22 43.41 31.48
C LEU A 123 -17.03 43.64 32.40
N GLU A 124 -15.83 43.85 31.83
CA GLU A 124 -14.61 44.18 32.59
C GLU A 124 -14.45 45.70 32.82
N GLY A 125 -15.35 46.53 32.28
CA GLY A 125 -15.37 47.98 32.50
C GLY A 125 -14.23 48.72 31.80
N ILE A 126 -13.75 48.17 30.70
CA ILE A 126 -12.67 48.74 29.88
C ILE A 126 -13.35 49.28 28.62
N GLU A 127 -13.50 50.61 28.52
CA GLU A 127 -13.89 51.28 27.26
C GLU A 127 -12.78 51.16 26.19
#